data_AF-A0A5C5Y4M8-F1
#
_entry.id   AF-A0A5C5Y4M8-F1
#
_cell.length_a   1.000
_cell.length_b   1.000
_cell.length_c   1.000
_cell.angle_alpha   90.00
_cell.angle_beta   90.00
_cell.angle_gamma   90.00
#
_symmetry.space_group_name_H-M   'P 1'
#
loop_
_entity.id
_entity.type
_entity.pdbx_description
1 polymer ?
#
loop_
_entity_poly.entity_id
_entity_poly.type
_entity_poly.pdbx_seq_one_letter_code
_entity_poly.pdbx_strand_id
1 'polypeptide(L)'
;MKRLFAVLCLCALAWTNAPAQSIVYDEVNQIVTVTGTDLDDECKISVDGDEFKIKLTYPEADNWNHTDNIKQKFEFDELVLVIFFGLRGDDVCFFDDVEEFVDEGADHLVSVQYGGEGEDMLFGGPASDYLDGGDDNVVDVLFGGGSNDTFVRYYINKKVDADHGTLESAMQKPKFSAKKSFIRNAELESEPEVKVIKMPLVDKITDFNEAESDFIHWQLAQPE
;
A
#
# COMPACT_ATOMS: atom_id res chain seq x y z
N MET A 1 8.18 5.52 -46.23
CA MET A 1 8.94 6.79 -46.13
C MET A 1 7.95 7.95 -46.02
N LYS A 2 8.21 8.88 -45.08
CA LYS A 2 7.47 10.11 -44.67
C LYS A 2 6.31 9.80 -43.69
N ARG A 3 6.46 9.84 -42.36
CA ARG A 3 6.82 10.93 -41.42
C ARG A 3 5.98 12.20 -41.65
N LEU A 4 5.02 12.44 -40.78
CA LEU A 4 4.47 13.77 -40.51
C LEU A 4 4.36 13.94 -38.98
N PHE A 5 5.33 14.65 -38.43
CA PHE A 5 5.29 15.23 -37.09
C PHE A 5 4.32 16.42 -37.12
N ALA A 6 3.41 16.51 -36.16
CA ALA A 6 2.74 17.75 -35.81
C ALA A 6 2.89 17.95 -34.30
N VAL A 7 3.81 18.85 -33.97
CA VAL A 7 4.07 19.38 -32.64
C VAL A 7 3.39 20.75 -32.55
N LEU A 8 2.95 21.07 -31.33
CA LEU A 8 2.50 22.36 -30.78
C LEU A 8 0.99 22.66 -30.80
N CYS A 9 0.37 22.50 -29.63
CA CYS A 9 -0.41 23.58 -29.03
C CYS A 9 0.00 23.72 -27.57
N LEU A 10 0.72 24.81 -27.28
CA LEU A 10 1.12 25.26 -25.95
C LEU A 10 0.03 26.20 -25.46
N CYS A 11 -0.74 25.81 -24.45
CA CYS A 11 -1.52 26.75 -23.64
C CYS A 11 -1.87 26.15 -22.28
N ALA A 12 -1.44 26.86 -21.22
CA ALA A 12 -1.77 26.68 -19.81
C ALA A 12 -1.30 25.37 -19.15
N LEU A 13 -0.02 25.32 -18.77
CA LEU A 13 0.45 24.54 -17.62
C LEU A 13 -0.16 25.14 -16.35
N ALA A 14 -1.42 24.83 -16.08
CA ALA A 14 -1.90 24.73 -14.72
C ALA A 14 -1.21 23.50 -14.12
N TRP A 15 -0.72 23.64 -12.89
CA TRP A 15 -0.06 22.56 -12.20
C TRP A 15 -1.04 21.42 -12.00
N THR A 16 -0.83 20.30 -12.67
CA THR A 16 -1.42 19.03 -12.27
C THR A 16 -0.25 18.09 -12.09
N ASN A 17 0.37 18.17 -10.91
CA ASN A 17 1.33 17.15 -10.44
C ASN A 17 0.59 15.93 -9.86
N ALA A 18 -0.66 15.68 -10.26
CA ALA A 18 -1.28 14.40 -9.97
C ALA A 18 -0.72 13.39 -10.99
N PRO A 19 -0.17 12.25 -10.56
CA PRO A 19 0.03 11.13 -11.48
C PRO A 19 -1.31 10.87 -12.18
N ALA A 20 -1.27 10.71 -13.51
CA ALA A 20 -2.48 10.44 -14.26
C ALA A 20 -2.94 9.03 -13.90
N GLN A 21 -4.10 8.94 -13.26
CA GLN A 21 -4.77 7.67 -13.02
C GLN A 21 -4.91 6.91 -14.35
N SER A 22 -4.69 5.60 -14.31
CA SER A 22 -4.73 4.82 -15.53
C SER A 22 -4.94 3.35 -15.27
N ILE A 23 -5.48 2.66 -16.28
CA ILE A 23 -5.36 1.22 -16.39
C ILE A 23 -4.78 0.91 -17.77
N VAL A 24 -3.67 0.21 -17.81
CA VAL A 24 -2.90 -0.07 -19.04
C VAL A 24 -2.66 -1.57 -19.14
N TYR A 25 -3.03 -2.15 -20.29
CA TYR A 25 -2.73 -3.55 -20.61
C TYR A 25 -1.56 -3.65 -21.58
N ASP A 26 -0.57 -4.45 -21.21
CA ASP A 26 0.52 -4.88 -22.07
C ASP A 26 0.20 -6.27 -22.63
N GLU A 27 -0.34 -6.32 -23.85
CA GLU A 27 -0.69 -7.54 -24.58
C GLU A 27 0.51 -8.50 -24.76
N VAL A 28 1.74 -7.98 -24.83
CA VAL A 28 2.92 -8.81 -25.11
C VAL A 28 3.37 -9.55 -23.86
N ASN A 29 3.34 -8.86 -22.73
CA ASN A 29 3.77 -9.42 -21.45
C ASN A 29 2.62 -9.95 -20.60
N GLN A 30 1.36 -9.76 -21.04
CA GLN A 30 0.15 -10.22 -20.36
C GLN A 30 0.04 -9.60 -18.95
N ILE A 31 0.33 -8.30 -18.86
CA ILE A 31 0.35 -7.53 -17.61
C ILE A 31 -0.69 -6.42 -17.68
N VAL A 32 -1.48 -6.27 -16.62
CA VAL A 32 -2.26 -5.06 -16.40
C VAL A 32 -1.60 -4.22 -15.32
N THR A 33 -1.38 -2.94 -15.60
CA THR A 33 -0.97 -1.95 -14.61
C THR A 33 -2.13 -1.01 -14.33
N VAL A 34 -2.50 -0.92 -13.05
CA VAL A 34 -3.49 -0.01 -12.49
C VAL A 34 -2.73 1.05 -11.70
N THR A 35 -3.00 2.32 -11.98
CA THR A 35 -2.43 3.46 -11.24
C THR A 35 -3.58 4.31 -10.74
N GLY A 36 -3.65 4.47 -9.42
CA GLY A 36 -4.57 5.32 -8.69
C GLY A 36 -4.29 6.81 -8.85
N THR A 37 -4.85 7.58 -7.92
CA THR A 37 -4.73 9.02 -7.74
C THR A 37 -3.94 9.32 -6.46
N ASP A 38 -3.95 10.57 -5.98
CA ASP A 38 -3.40 10.90 -4.65
C ASP A 38 -4.53 10.92 -3.58
N LEU A 39 -5.63 10.22 -3.82
CA LEU A 39 -6.84 10.15 -2.99
C LEU A 39 -7.32 8.70 -2.92
N ASP A 40 -8.19 8.40 -1.95
CA ASP A 40 -8.75 7.07 -1.70
C ASP A 40 -9.35 6.39 -2.94
N ASP A 41 -8.70 5.33 -3.41
CA ASP A 41 -9.09 4.56 -4.59
C ASP A 41 -9.57 3.14 -4.24
N GLU A 42 -10.37 2.57 -5.14
CA GLU A 42 -10.80 1.16 -5.07
C GLU A 42 -10.47 0.46 -6.38
N CYS A 43 -9.46 -0.42 -6.36
CA CYS A 43 -9.16 -1.37 -7.41
C CYS A 43 -9.84 -2.72 -7.13
N LYS A 44 -10.72 -3.14 -8.03
CA LYS A 44 -11.44 -4.41 -7.96
C LYS A 44 -11.06 -5.29 -9.14
N ILE A 45 -10.59 -6.50 -8.84
CA ILE A 45 -10.23 -7.55 -9.79
C ILE A 45 -11.29 -8.65 -9.68
N SER A 46 -11.91 -9.03 -10.78
CA SER A 46 -12.93 -10.09 -10.80
C SER A 46 -12.81 -10.95 -12.05
N VAL A 47 -13.43 -12.12 -12.00
CA VAL A 47 -13.61 -13.04 -13.12
C VAL A 47 -15.12 -13.17 -13.41
N ASP A 48 -15.51 -13.57 -14.61
CA ASP A 48 -16.89 -13.91 -14.98
C ASP A 48 -16.86 -14.89 -16.15
N GLY A 49 -16.92 -16.19 -15.83
CA GLY A 49 -16.53 -17.24 -16.78
C GLY A 49 -15.12 -16.99 -17.31
N ASP A 50 -14.89 -17.10 -18.62
CA ASP A 50 -13.55 -16.98 -19.24
C ASP A 50 -12.94 -15.56 -19.29
N GLU A 51 -13.46 -14.59 -18.53
CA GLU A 51 -13.11 -13.18 -18.69
C GLU A 51 -12.65 -12.51 -17.38
N PHE A 52 -11.43 -11.95 -17.38
CA PHE A 52 -11.01 -11.02 -16.33
C PHE A 52 -11.64 -9.63 -16.50
N LYS A 53 -11.95 -8.99 -15.38
CA LYS A 53 -12.42 -7.61 -15.30
C LYS A 53 -11.66 -6.88 -14.20
N ILE A 54 -11.14 -5.70 -14.56
CA ILE A 54 -10.46 -4.81 -13.62
C ILE A 54 -11.15 -3.45 -13.65
N LYS A 55 -11.54 -2.99 -12.46
CA LYS A 55 -12.25 -1.74 -12.24
C LYS A 55 -11.47 -0.90 -11.23
N LEU A 56 -11.21 0.36 -11.57
CA LEU A 56 -10.66 1.36 -10.67
C LEU A 56 -11.74 2.42 -10.40
N THR A 57 -12.11 2.62 -9.14
CA THR A 57 -13.00 3.70 -8.69
C THR A 57 -12.15 4.71 -7.94
N TYR A 58 -12.26 6.00 -8.28
CA TYR A 58 -11.41 7.05 -7.69
C TYR A 58 -12.16 8.38 -7.61
N PRO A 59 -11.87 9.25 -6.64
CA PRO A 59 -12.42 10.59 -6.58
C PRO A 59 -11.63 11.57 -7.47
N GLU A 60 -12.31 12.53 -8.12
CA GLU A 60 -11.66 13.72 -8.69
C GLU A 60 -11.80 14.94 -7.76
N ALA A 61 -11.10 16.04 -8.08
CA ALA A 61 -11.05 17.27 -7.28
C ALA A 61 -12.41 17.95 -7.03
N ASP A 62 -13.48 17.51 -7.68
CA ASP A 62 -14.86 17.95 -7.47
C ASP A 62 -15.68 17.04 -6.53
N ASN A 63 -15.03 16.04 -5.90
CA ASN A 63 -15.59 15.06 -4.97
C ASN A 63 -16.68 14.13 -5.58
N TRP A 64 -16.63 13.89 -6.89
CA TRP A 64 -17.38 12.79 -7.48
C TRP A 64 -16.54 11.52 -7.53
N ASN A 65 -17.18 10.37 -7.32
CA ASN A 65 -16.54 9.07 -7.53
C ASN A 65 -16.59 8.75 -9.02
N HIS A 66 -15.44 8.82 -9.68
CA HIS A 66 -15.23 8.39 -11.04
C HIS A 66 -14.93 6.89 -11.08
N THR A 67 -15.05 6.29 -12.26
CA THR A 67 -14.75 4.88 -12.44
C THR A 67 -14.13 4.66 -13.80
N ASP A 68 -12.86 4.28 -13.79
CA ASP A 68 -12.22 3.69 -14.95
C ASP A 68 -12.42 2.18 -14.93
N ASN A 69 -12.76 1.65 -16.09
CA ASN A 69 -12.91 0.23 -16.27
C ASN A 69 -12.05 -0.13 -17.47
N ILE A 70 -11.23 -1.16 -17.33
CA ILE A 70 -10.90 -1.92 -18.51
C ILE A 70 -12.15 -2.72 -18.87
N LYS A 71 -12.85 -2.27 -19.92
CA LYS A 71 -13.86 -3.07 -20.65
C LYS A 71 -13.20 -3.90 -21.75
N GLN A 72 -11.98 -4.37 -21.50
CA GLN A 72 -11.25 -5.24 -22.39
C GLN A 72 -11.29 -6.60 -21.72
N LYS A 73 -12.23 -7.41 -22.21
CA LYS A 73 -12.38 -8.80 -21.82
C LYS A 73 -11.09 -9.50 -22.26
N PHE A 74 -10.39 -10.11 -21.32
CA PHE A 74 -9.20 -10.93 -21.60
C PHE A 74 -9.59 -12.39 -21.41
N GLU A 75 -9.19 -13.28 -22.31
CA GLU A 75 -9.32 -14.72 -22.06
C GLU A 75 -8.28 -15.17 -21.01
N PHE A 76 -8.56 -16.25 -20.26
CA PHE A 76 -7.74 -16.70 -19.12
C PHE A 76 -6.26 -16.87 -19.40
N ASP A 77 -5.89 -17.23 -20.63
CA ASP A 77 -4.51 -17.51 -21.02
C ASP A 77 -3.67 -16.23 -21.25
N GLU A 78 -4.29 -15.05 -21.10
CA GLU A 78 -3.75 -13.76 -21.55
C GLU A 78 -3.42 -12.77 -20.43
N LEU A 79 -3.63 -13.14 -19.17
CA LEU A 79 -3.31 -12.28 -18.03
C LEU A 79 -2.55 -13.07 -16.96
N VAL A 80 -1.30 -12.69 -16.74
CA VAL A 80 -0.41 -13.37 -15.79
C VAL A 80 -0.17 -12.53 -14.54
N LEU A 81 -0.26 -11.20 -14.67
CA LEU A 81 0.10 -10.27 -13.61
C LEU A 81 -0.80 -9.03 -13.60
N VAL A 82 -1.29 -8.68 -12.42
CA VAL A 82 -1.85 -7.36 -12.13
C VAL A 82 -0.90 -6.59 -11.23
N ILE A 83 -0.61 -5.33 -11.59
CA ILE A 83 0.16 -4.40 -10.77
C ILE A 83 -0.75 -3.26 -10.36
N PHE A 84 -0.87 -3.00 -9.06
CA PHE A 84 -1.62 -1.86 -8.51
C PHE A 84 -0.67 -0.88 -7.82
N PHE A 85 -0.85 0.41 -8.10
CA PHE A 85 -0.22 1.53 -7.41
C PHE A 85 -1.31 2.44 -6.85
N GLY A 86 -1.52 2.45 -5.54
CA GLY A 86 -2.48 3.34 -4.84
C GLY A 86 -1.98 4.78 -4.75
N LEU A 87 -0.71 4.95 -4.38
CA LEU A 87 0.03 6.21 -4.25
C LEU A 87 -0.22 6.94 -2.93
N ARG A 88 -1.30 7.71 -2.81
CA ARG A 88 -1.67 8.40 -1.55
C ARG A 88 -3.16 8.23 -1.34
N GLY A 89 -3.59 8.29 -0.08
CA GLY A 89 -4.98 8.11 0.27
C GLY A 89 -5.17 6.75 0.91
N ASP A 90 -6.36 6.50 1.45
CA ASP A 90 -6.68 5.21 2.05
C ASP A 90 -7.21 4.29 0.95
N ASP A 91 -6.32 3.52 0.31
CA ASP A 91 -6.62 2.76 -0.89
C ASP A 91 -7.04 1.32 -0.61
N VAL A 92 -7.85 0.76 -1.52
CA VAL A 92 -8.30 -0.63 -1.44
C VAL A 92 -8.05 -1.34 -2.76
N CYS A 93 -7.34 -2.47 -2.73
CA CYS A 93 -7.19 -3.34 -3.90
C CYS A 93 -7.52 -4.79 -3.53
N PHE A 94 -8.42 -5.44 -4.28
CA PHE A 94 -8.89 -6.78 -3.92
C PHE A 94 -9.40 -7.62 -5.11
N PHE A 95 -9.38 -8.93 -4.90
CA PHE A 95 -10.06 -9.93 -5.70
C PHE A 95 -11.47 -10.15 -5.14
N ASP A 96 -12.52 -9.98 -5.95
CA ASP A 96 -13.92 -9.95 -5.49
C ASP A 96 -14.42 -11.26 -4.88
N ASP A 97 -14.13 -12.37 -5.55
CA ASP A 97 -14.51 -13.73 -5.15
C ASP A 97 -13.37 -14.68 -5.48
N VAL A 98 -12.44 -14.84 -4.53
CA VAL A 98 -11.24 -15.66 -4.73
C VAL A 98 -11.57 -17.12 -5.06
N GLU A 99 -12.70 -17.65 -4.55
CA GLU A 99 -13.14 -19.01 -4.88
C GLU A 99 -13.50 -19.12 -6.37
N GLU A 100 -14.13 -18.09 -6.94
CA GLU A 100 -14.45 -18.03 -8.38
C GLU A 100 -13.19 -18.07 -9.25
N PHE A 101 -12.09 -17.40 -8.84
CA PHE A 101 -10.82 -17.50 -9.57
C PHE A 101 -10.28 -18.93 -9.57
N VAL A 102 -10.40 -19.66 -8.46
CA VAL A 102 -9.95 -21.06 -8.39
C VAL A 102 -10.85 -21.96 -9.23
N ASP A 103 -12.16 -21.81 -9.10
CA ASP A 103 -13.15 -22.64 -9.81
C ASP A 103 -13.07 -22.48 -11.34
N GLU A 104 -12.77 -21.26 -11.81
CA GLU A 104 -12.61 -20.98 -13.24
C GLU A 104 -11.18 -21.24 -13.76
N GLY A 105 -10.23 -21.65 -12.90
CA GLY A 105 -8.85 -21.97 -13.30
C GLY A 105 -7.91 -20.77 -13.46
N ALA A 106 -8.27 -19.63 -12.87
CA ALA A 106 -7.48 -18.41 -12.76
C ALA A 106 -6.62 -18.34 -11.48
N ASP A 107 -6.36 -19.48 -10.82
CA ASP A 107 -5.53 -19.58 -9.63
C ASP A 107 -4.06 -19.22 -9.85
N HIS A 108 -3.66 -19.06 -11.12
CA HIS A 108 -2.33 -18.66 -11.54
C HIS A 108 -2.08 -17.14 -11.55
N LEU A 109 -3.13 -16.32 -11.42
CA LEU A 109 -3.01 -14.86 -11.57
C LEU A 109 -2.31 -14.24 -10.36
N VAL A 110 -1.11 -13.70 -10.59
CA VAL A 110 -0.32 -13.00 -9.57
C VAL A 110 -0.71 -11.53 -9.49
N SER A 111 -0.67 -10.95 -8.30
CA SER A 111 -0.77 -9.52 -8.04
C SER A 111 0.47 -8.96 -7.35
N VAL A 112 0.82 -7.75 -7.75
CA VAL A 112 1.82 -6.90 -7.08
C VAL A 112 1.09 -5.62 -6.69
N GLN A 113 0.93 -5.39 -5.39
CA GLN A 113 0.14 -4.27 -4.88
C GLN A 113 1.02 -3.36 -4.04
N TYR A 114 1.06 -2.08 -4.41
CA TYR A 114 1.69 -1.00 -3.66
C TYR A 114 0.58 -0.07 -3.17
N GLY A 115 0.37 0.00 -1.85
CA GLY A 115 -0.58 0.91 -1.21
C GLY A 115 -0.10 2.35 -1.36
N GLY A 116 0.87 2.76 -0.55
CA GLY A 116 1.54 4.04 -0.70
C GLY A 116 1.59 4.82 0.61
N GLU A 117 1.10 6.06 0.62
CA GLU A 117 0.85 6.82 1.85
C GLU A 117 -0.63 6.70 2.24
N GLY A 118 -0.99 6.18 3.41
CA GLY A 118 -2.40 6.04 3.81
C GLY A 118 -2.68 4.86 4.74
N GLU A 119 -3.93 4.69 5.16
CA GLU A 119 -4.42 3.44 5.77
C GLU A 119 -4.93 2.50 4.67
N ASP A 120 -4.04 1.68 4.09
CA ASP A 120 -4.37 0.87 2.92
C ASP A 120 -4.93 -0.51 3.28
N MET A 121 -5.75 -1.07 2.38
CA MET A 121 -6.24 -2.44 2.45
C MET A 121 -5.95 -3.20 1.16
N LEU A 122 -4.91 -4.04 1.20
CA LEU A 122 -4.43 -4.81 0.05
C LEU A 122 -4.75 -6.29 0.25
N PHE A 123 -5.54 -6.84 -0.66
CA PHE A 123 -5.95 -8.24 -0.66
C PHE A 123 -5.43 -8.91 -1.93
N GLY A 124 -4.44 -9.77 -1.76
CA GLY A 124 -3.98 -10.71 -2.76
C GLY A 124 -5.05 -11.73 -3.13
N GLY A 125 -4.73 -12.52 -4.13
CA GLY A 125 -5.59 -13.50 -4.75
C GLY A 125 -5.17 -14.94 -4.40
N PRO A 126 -5.41 -15.89 -5.32
CA PRO A 126 -5.08 -17.30 -5.11
C PRO A 126 -3.60 -17.65 -5.37
N ALA A 127 -2.87 -16.82 -6.12
CA ALA A 127 -1.47 -17.05 -6.49
C ALA A 127 -0.50 -16.46 -5.45
N SER A 128 0.81 -16.60 -5.68
CA SER A 128 1.84 -16.03 -4.80
C SER A 128 2.03 -14.54 -5.07
N ASP A 129 1.53 -13.70 -4.18
CA ASP A 129 1.45 -12.25 -4.34
C ASP A 129 2.61 -11.48 -3.70
N TYR A 130 2.75 -10.22 -4.09
CA TYR A 130 3.62 -9.24 -3.44
C TYR A 130 2.79 -8.07 -2.94
N LEU A 131 2.81 -7.83 -1.63
CA LEU A 131 2.01 -6.79 -0.97
C LEU A 131 2.92 -5.83 -0.18
N ASP A 132 2.79 -4.55 -0.49
CA ASP A 132 3.60 -3.47 0.05
C ASP A 132 2.68 -2.32 0.49
N GLY A 133 2.43 -2.21 1.80
CA GLY A 133 1.58 -1.15 2.36
C GLY A 133 2.15 0.26 2.15
N GLY A 134 3.48 0.38 2.13
CA GLY A 134 4.19 1.63 1.86
C GLY A 134 5.04 2.15 3.03
N ASP A 135 6.00 3.03 2.71
CA ASP A 135 6.95 3.60 3.68
C ASP A 135 6.37 4.84 4.37
N ASP A 136 5.42 4.64 5.28
CA ASP A 136 4.87 5.72 6.08
C ASP A 136 4.82 5.39 7.60
N ASN A 137 3.99 6.10 8.36
CA ASN A 137 3.86 5.86 9.82
C ASN A 137 2.44 5.40 10.20
N VAL A 138 1.71 4.88 9.23
CA VAL A 138 0.33 4.43 9.31
C VAL A 138 0.31 2.90 9.30
N VAL A 139 -0.82 2.25 9.62
CA VAL A 139 -0.88 0.78 9.72
C VAL A 139 -1.83 0.26 8.67
N ASP A 140 -1.33 -0.63 7.83
CA ASP A 140 -2.10 -1.20 6.72
C ASP A 140 -2.74 -2.55 7.09
N VAL A 141 -3.63 -3.00 6.22
CA VAL A 141 -4.20 -4.35 6.22
C VAL A 141 -3.74 -5.07 4.96
N LEU A 142 -2.92 -6.10 5.13
CA LEU A 142 -2.38 -6.91 4.04
C LEU A 142 -2.86 -8.35 4.18
N PHE A 143 -3.54 -8.85 3.16
CA PHE A 143 -4.05 -10.21 3.12
C PHE A 143 -3.47 -10.91 1.90
N GLY A 144 -2.61 -11.91 2.10
CA GLY A 144 -1.95 -12.59 0.98
C GLY A 144 -2.90 -13.43 0.15
N GLY A 145 -3.78 -14.18 0.83
CA GLY A 145 -4.65 -15.14 0.17
C GLY A 145 -4.09 -16.55 0.25
N GLY A 146 -4.15 -17.27 -0.87
CA GLY A 146 -3.58 -18.59 -0.98
C GLY A 146 -2.12 -18.53 -1.44
N SER A 147 -1.42 -19.67 -1.40
CA SER A 147 -0.03 -19.78 -1.88
C SER A 147 0.99 -18.99 -1.03
N ASN A 148 2.19 -18.75 -1.58
CA ASN A 148 3.34 -18.21 -0.83
C ASN A 148 3.53 -16.71 -1.08
N ASP A 149 2.95 -15.87 -0.24
CA ASP A 149 2.96 -14.43 -0.41
C ASP A 149 4.22 -13.75 0.17
N THR A 150 4.56 -12.61 -0.40
CA THR A 150 5.64 -11.72 0.06
C THR A 150 5.04 -10.43 0.59
N PHE A 151 5.36 -10.12 1.85
CA PHE A 151 4.93 -8.88 2.50
C PHE A 151 6.15 -7.99 2.76
N VAL A 152 6.05 -6.72 2.37
CA VAL A 152 7.06 -5.71 2.65
C VAL A 152 6.78 -5.06 3.99
N ARG A 153 7.83 -4.73 4.73
CA ARG A 153 7.72 -4.13 6.05
C ARG A 153 8.68 -2.96 6.22
N TYR A 154 8.15 -1.84 6.70
CA TYR A 154 8.91 -0.63 6.99
C TYR A 154 9.18 -0.42 8.48
N TYR A 155 10.07 0.52 8.77
CA TYR A 155 10.48 0.86 10.14
C TYR A 155 10.26 2.34 10.41
N ILE A 156 9.50 2.63 11.46
CA ILE A 156 9.28 3.98 11.94
C ILE A 156 10.36 4.41 12.93
N ASN A 157 10.73 5.68 12.85
CA ASN A 157 11.62 6.32 13.81
C ASN A 157 10.82 6.73 15.04
N LYS A 158 10.97 5.99 16.15
CA LYS A 158 10.36 6.35 17.42
C LYS A 158 11.31 7.19 18.25
N LYS A 159 10.89 8.41 18.60
CA LYS A 159 11.56 9.22 19.64
C LYS A 159 11.29 8.61 21.00
N VAL A 160 12.35 8.38 21.75
CA VAL A 160 12.32 7.86 23.10
C VAL A 160 13.24 8.71 23.97
N ASP A 161 12.76 9.04 25.17
CA ASP A 161 13.58 9.76 26.14
C ASP A 161 14.79 8.90 26.55
N ALA A 162 15.93 9.53 26.83
CA ALA A 162 17.21 8.88 27.17
C ALA A 162 17.12 7.81 28.27
N ASP A 163 16.10 7.86 29.12
CA ASP A 163 15.91 7.00 30.30
C ASP A 163 15.28 5.63 29.98
N HIS A 164 15.21 5.26 28.68
CA HIS A 164 14.82 3.96 28.12
C HIS A 164 14.46 2.88 29.14
N GLY A 165 13.21 2.87 29.61
CA GLY A 165 12.52 1.66 30.05
C GLY A 165 13.34 0.68 30.89
N THR A 166 14.20 1.17 31.79
CA THR A 166 14.75 0.28 32.82
C THR A 166 13.57 -0.19 33.66
N LEU A 167 13.64 -1.43 34.18
CA LEU A 167 12.66 -1.91 35.17
C LEU A 167 12.50 -0.89 36.31
N GLU A 168 13.56 -0.16 36.63
CA GLU A 168 13.57 0.92 37.61
C GLU A 168 12.68 2.12 37.24
N SER A 169 12.74 2.62 35.99
CA SER A 169 11.87 3.70 35.50
C SER A 169 10.39 3.29 35.40
N ALA A 170 10.10 2.03 35.05
CA ALA A 170 8.74 1.48 35.00
C ALA A 170 8.13 1.24 36.40
N MET A 171 8.97 1.07 37.42
CA MET A 171 8.56 0.86 38.81
C MET A 171 8.43 2.16 39.62
N GLN A 172 8.85 3.31 39.07
CA GLN A 172 8.58 4.61 39.70
C GLN A 172 7.11 4.99 39.51
N LYS A 173 6.38 5.10 40.63
CA LYS A 173 4.98 5.57 40.63
C LYS A 173 4.89 6.93 39.94
N PRO A 174 3.87 7.18 39.10
CA PRO A 174 3.70 8.48 38.45
C PRO A 174 3.54 9.54 39.54
N LYS A 175 4.53 10.44 39.65
CA LYS A 175 4.38 11.65 40.44
C LYS A 175 3.48 12.59 39.64
N PHE A 176 2.17 12.45 39.81
CA PHE A 176 1.25 13.53 39.49
C PHE A 176 1.57 14.71 40.43
N SER A 177 2.52 15.55 40.03
CA SER A 177 2.82 16.79 40.74
C SER A 177 1.76 17.81 40.34
N ALA A 178 0.85 18.08 41.27
CA ALA A 178 -0.15 19.11 41.16
C ALA A 178 0.49 20.47 40.81
N LYS A 179 -0.09 21.18 39.84
CA LYS A 179 0.26 22.58 39.53
C LYS A 179 0.23 23.43 40.81
N LYS A 180 1.37 24.04 41.19
CA LYS A 180 1.38 25.44 41.64
C LYS A 180 2.76 26.12 41.66
N SER A 181 2.77 27.30 41.03
CA SER A 181 3.53 28.53 41.30
C SER A 181 5.07 28.56 41.12
N PHE A 182 5.46 29.25 40.05
CA PHE A 182 6.52 30.27 39.96
C PHE A 182 7.52 30.39 41.13
N ILE A 183 8.79 30.04 40.89
CA ILE A 183 9.97 30.92 41.07
C ILE A 183 11.01 30.54 40.00
N ARG A 184 11.56 31.55 39.32
CA ARG A 184 12.69 31.44 38.38
C ARG A 184 14.00 31.22 39.14
N ASN A 185 14.72 30.16 38.81
CA ASN A 185 16.18 30.13 38.75
C ASN A 185 16.53 29.22 37.56
N ALA A 186 17.02 29.84 36.49
CA ALA A 186 17.43 29.14 35.28
C ALA A 186 18.84 28.57 35.50
N GLU A 187 18.90 27.35 35.99
CA GLU A 187 19.99 26.45 35.66
C GLU A 187 19.60 25.83 34.32
N LEU A 188 20.43 26.02 33.30
CA LEU A 188 20.20 25.48 31.96
C LEU A 188 20.36 23.96 32.07
N GLU A 189 19.32 23.27 32.55
CA GLU A 189 19.24 21.81 32.48
C GLU A 189 19.39 21.46 31.01
N SER A 190 20.41 20.66 30.69
CA SER A 190 20.62 20.15 29.34
C SER A 190 19.31 19.52 28.88
N GLU A 191 18.78 19.97 27.74
CA GLU A 191 17.64 19.35 27.07
C GLU A 191 17.83 17.82 27.12
N PRO A 192 16.84 17.05 27.61
CA PRO A 192 16.99 15.61 27.72
C PRO A 192 17.38 15.05 26.34
N GLU A 193 18.43 14.24 26.29
CA GLU A 193 18.95 13.68 25.05
C GLU A 193 17.88 12.77 24.43
N VAL A 194 17.15 13.26 23.43
CA VAL A 194 16.13 12.46 22.74
C VAL A 194 16.85 11.46 21.84
N LYS A 195 16.76 10.18 22.15
CA LYS A 195 17.26 9.12 21.28
C LYS A 195 16.18 8.71 20.29
N VAL A 196 16.58 8.48 19.04
CA VAL A 196 15.70 7.90 18.02
C VAL A 196 16.05 6.43 17.88
N ILE A 197 15.06 5.56 17.97
CA ILE A 197 15.19 4.13 17.69
C ILE A 197 14.35 3.75 16.48
N LYS A 198 14.86 2.85 15.63
CA LYS A 198 14.07 2.25 14.55
C LYS A 198 13.21 1.14 15.15
N MET A 199 11.90 1.26 15.01
CA MET A 199 10.94 0.22 15.40
C MET A 199 10.19 -0.24 14.16
N PRO A 200 9.95 -1.54 13.98
CA PRO A 200 9.20 -1.99 12.83
C PRO A 200 7.75 -1.46 12.94
N LEU A 201 7.23 -0.95 11.83
CA LEU A 201 5.79 -0.79 11.67
C LEU A 201 5.14 -2.18 11.68
N VAL A 202 3.91 -2.28 12.17
CA VAL A 202 3.23 -3.58 12.32
C VAL A 202 1.90 -3.52 11.59
N ASP A 203 1.96 -3.85 10.30
CA ASP A 203 0.76 -4.04 9.50
C ASP A 203 0.02 -5.28 9.95
N LYS A 204 -1.31 -5.28 9.74
CA LYS A 204 -2.14 -6.43 10.01
C LYS A 204 -2.01 -7.38 8.83
N ILE A 205 -1.12 -8.36 8.99
CA ILE A 205 -0.85 -9.37 7.97
C ILE A 205 -1.61 -10.66 8.29
N THR A 206 -2.32 -11.19 7.30
CA THR A 206 -2.92 -12.53 7.33
C THR A 206 -2.51 -13.30 6.08
N ASP A 207 -2.01 -14.51 6.28
CA ASP A 207 -1.60 -15.47 5.25
C ASP A 207 -2.19 -16.83 5.64
N PHE A 208 -2.90 -17.48 4.72
CA PHE A 208 -3.57 -18.76 4.92
C PHE A 208 -2.95 -19.86 4.05
N ASN A 209 -1.65 -20.10 4.19
CA ASN A 209 -1.08 -21.33 3.69
C ASN A 209 -1.61 -22.56 4.46
N GLU A 210 -2.38 -23.44 3.79
CA GLU A 210 -2.88 -24.71 4.35
C GLU A 210 -1.76 -25.74 4.61
N ALA A 211 -0.55 -25.51 4.07
CA ALA A 211 0.63 -26.29 4.39
C ALA A 211 1.31 -25.70 5.64
N GLU A 212 1.25 -26.44 6.74
CA GLU A 212 1.83 -26.11 8.04
C GLU A 212 3.21 -25.42 7.94
N SER A 213 3.31 -24.21 8.49
CA SER A 213 4.56 -23.61 8.96
C SER A 213 5.67 -23.48 7.90
N ASP A 214 5.56 -22.55 6.95
CA ASP A 214 6.74 -22.03 6.26
C ASP A 214 6.59 -20.52 5.95
N PHE A 215 7.30 -19.73 6.75
CA PHE A 215 7.82 -18.38 6.50
C PHE A 215 6.97 -17.40 5.68
N ILE A 216 6.32 -16.44 6.37
CA ILE A 216 6.11 -15.10 5.80
C ILE A 216 7.47 -14.63 5.26
N HIS A 217 7.61 -14.55 3.93
CA HIS A 217 8.85 -14.12 3.33
C HIS A 217 8.94 -12.60 3.45
N TRP A 218 9.61 -12.12 4.51
CA TRP A 218 9.83 -10.69 4.71
C TRP A 218 10.89 -10.17 3.74
N GLN A 219 10.54 -9.21 2.89
CA GLN A 219 11.52 -8.37 2.23
C GLN A 219 11.76 -7.12 3.08
N LEU A 220 12.98 -6.99 3.62
CA LEU A 220 13.40 -5.80 4.36
C LEU A 220 13.71 -4.67 3.37
N ALA A 221 12.86 -3.66 3.31
CA ALA A 221 13.20 -2.39 2.68
C ALA A 221 14.18 -1.64 3.60
N GLN A 222 15.43 -1.45 3.16
CA GLN A 222 16.38 -0.58 3.85
C GLN A 222 16.21 0.84 3.29
N PRO A 223 15.76 1.83 4.07
CA PRO A 223 15.86 3.22 3.63
C PRO A 223 17.34 3.65 3.65
N GLU A 224 17.79 4.33 2.59
CA GLU A 224 19.11 4.98 2.51
C GLU A 224 19.34 5.99 3.65
#